data_AF-A0A1H5PU36-F1
#
_entry.id   AF-A0A1H5PU36-F1
#
_cell.length_a   1.000
_cell.length_b   1.000
_cell.length_c   1.000
_cell.angle_alpha   90.00
_cell.angle_beta   90.00
_cell.angle_gamma   90.00
#
_symmetry.space_group_name_H-M   'P 1'
#
loop_
_entity.id
_entity.type
_entity.pdbx_description
1 polymer ?
#
loop_
_entity_poly.entity_id
_entity_poly.type
_entity_poly.pdbx_seq_one_letter_code
_entity_poly.pdbx_strand_id
1 'polypeptide(L)'
;MHPALAGDLARLPELLRTAHDAAARAAAGWAKRPVAALGPAPARAPLPERGEGGAGAPARFTERWAPGMSASAGPRRLGFVTGGVTPAALAGDWLTSAYDQNAAGDAGSWGTALERETVARPAGMSGLGDAHSGAFVTGATMSNTVGLAIAREWPGERLGVDVWRAGAAALGPVDVLSGSSPRGRLSRALSRAGPPGAAAAPRGTRRARR
;
A
#
# COMPACT_ATOMS: atom_id res chain seq x y z
N MET A 1 -24.32 -21.57 8.42
CA MET A 1 -23.11 -20.88 8.93
C MET A 1 -22.32 -21.87 9.77
N HIS A 2 -21.00 -21.94 9.64
CA HIS A 2 -20.17 -22.84 10.47
C HIS A 2 -20.33 -22.47 11.96
N PRO A 3 -20.44 -23.43 12.90
CA PRO A 3 -20.74 -23.13 14.31
C PRO A 3 -19.77 -22.14 14.97
N ALA A 4 -18.47 -22.23 14.64
CA ALA A 4 -17.47 -21.28 15.14
C ALA A 4 -17.72 -19.85 14.65
N LEU A 5 -18.10 -19.66 13.38
CA LEU A 5 -18.39 -18.34 12.83
C LEU A 5 -19.67 -17.74 13.44
N ALA A 6 -20.68 -18.57 13.69
CA ALA A 6 -21.90 -18.14 14.37
C ALA A 6 -21.60 -17.72 15.82
N GLY A 7 -20.75 -18.48 16.52
CA GLY A 7 -20.31 -18.15 17.88
C GLY A 7 -19.41 -16.91 17.96
N ASP A 8 -18.62 -16.64 16.93
CA ASP A 8 -17.83 -15.42 16.82
C ASP A 8 -18.74 -14.21 16.54
N LEU A 9 -19.70 -14.35 15.62
CA LEU A 9 -20.66 -13.30 15.32
C LEU A 9 -21.50 -12.92 16.55
N ALA A 10 -21.97 -13.93 17.31
CA ALA A 10 -22.73 -13.70 18.54
C ALA A 10 -21.91 -13.00 19.64
N ARG A 11 -20.57 -13.04 19.57
CA ARG A 11 -19.64 -12.45 20.54
C ARG A 11 -18.75 -11.37 19.91
N LEU A 12 -19.20 -10.79 18.79
CA LEU A 12 -18.40 -9.82 18.05
C LEU A 12 -17.98 -8.63 18.92
N PRO A 13 -18.84 -8.04 19.77
CA PRO A 13 -18.42 -6.94 20.64
C PRO A 13 -17.26 -7.30 21.59
N GLU A 14 -17.27 -8.51 22.15
CA GLU A 14 -16.21 -9.00 23.03
C GLU A 14 -14.90 -9.22 22.27
N LEU A 15 -14.98 -9.77 21.05
CA LEU A 15 -13.83 -9.97 20.18
C LEU A 15 -13.19 -8.64 19.78
N LEU A 16 -14.01 -7.65 19.38
CA LEU A 16 -13.54 -6.31 19.04
C LEU A 16 -12.87 -5.62 20.24
N ARG A 17 -13.46 -5.71 21.44
CA ARG A 17 -12.84 -5.17 22.66
C ARG A 17 -11.51 -5.86 22.97
N THR A 18 -11.42 -7.18 22.82
CA THR A 18 -10.18 -7.93 23.03
C THR A 18 -9.07 -7.46 22.07
N ALA A 19 -9.40 -7.27 20.80
CA ALA A 19 -8.47 -6.76 19.79
C ALA A 19 -8.07 -5.31 20.09
N HIS A 20 -9.02 -4.47 20.50
CA HIS A 20 -8.77 -3.08 20.89
C HIS A 20 -7.76 -3.01 22.05
N ASP A 21 -7.99 -3.79 23.10
CA ASP A 21 -7.12 -3.77 24.28
C ASP A 21 -5.71 -4.29 23.96
N ALA A 22 -5.60 -5.28 23.07
CA ALA A 22 -4.31 -5.76 22.57
C ALA A 22 -3.57 -4.68 21.76
N ALA A 23 -4.27 -3.98 20.88
CA ALA A 23 -3.70 -2.89 20.09
C ALA A 23 -3.27 -1.71 20.98
N ALA A 24 -4.09 -1.33 21.96
CA ALA A 24 -3.78 -0.27 22.92
C ALA A 24 -2.54 -0.60 23.75
N ARG A 25 -2.42 -1.84 24.25
CA ARG A 25 -1.19 -2.31 24.94
C ARG A 25 0.03 -2.25 24.03
N ALA A 26 -0.10 -2.66 22.78
CA ALA A 26 1.00 -2.60 21.82
C ALA A 26 1.44 -1.15 21.55
N ALA A 27 0.49 -0.23 21.38
CA ALA A 27 0.74 1.19 21.16
C ALA A 27 1.43 1.87 22.34
N ALA A 28 0.95 1.61 23.56
CA ALA A 28 1.57 2.11 24.79
C ALA A 28 3.04 1.64 24.95
N GLY A 29 3.38 0.49 24.39
CA GLY A 29 4.72 -0.11 24.46
C GLY A 29 5.70 0.34 23.37
N TRP A 30 5.29 1.10 22.35
CA TRP A 30 6.13 1.38 21.16
C TRP A 30 7.50 1.97 21.48
N ALA A 31 7.58 2.88 22.46
CA ALA A 31 8.85 3.51 22.84
C ALA A 31 9.87 2.51 23.40
N LYS A 32 9.42 1.50 24.14
CA LYS A 32 10.29 0.52 24.82
C LYS A 32 10.52 -0.75 24.01
N ARG A 33 9.59 -1.09 23.12
CA ARG A 33 9.62 -2.29 22.29
C ARG A 33 10.83 -2.30 21.32
N PRO A 34 11.45 -3.46 21.05
CA PRO A 34 12.55 -3.56 20.10
C PRO A 34 12.16 -3.11 18.67
N VAL A 35 13.08 -2.42 17.99
CA VAL A 35 12.85 -1.91 16.62
C VAL A 35 13.15 -2.95 15.55
N ALA A 36 13.74 -4.08 15.92
CA ALA A 36 13.99 -5.23 15.09
C ALA A 36 13.95 -6.50 15.95
N ALA A 37 13.46 -7.60 15.38
CA ALA A 37 13.66 -8.94 15.91
C ALA A 37 14.79 -9.59 15.10
N LEU A 38 15.88 -9.94 15.80
CA LEU A 38 17.08 -10.51 15.17
C LEU A 38 17.12 -12.04 15.22
N GLY A 39 16.22 -12.67 15.97
CA GLY A 39 16.09 -14.13 16.05
C GLY A 39 15.24 -14.71 14.92
N PRO A 40 15.30 -16.04 14.72
CA PRO A 40 14.47 -16.71 13.72
C PRO A 40 12.99 -16.53 14.04
N ALA A 41 12.17 -16.37 13.00
CA ALA A 41 10.73 -16.39 13.15
C ALA A 41 10.26 -17.78 13.66
N PRO A 42 9.10 -17.84 14.34
CA PRO A 42 8.50 -19.12 14.71
C PRO A 42 8.35 -20.05 13.50
N ALA A 43 8.63 -21.35 13.69
CA ALA A 43 8.49 -22.35 12.63
C ALA A 43 7.07 -22.40 12.07
N ARG A 44 6.92 -22.75 10.78
CA ARG A 44 5.61 -22.94 10.17
C ARG A 44 4.89 -24.09 10.88
N ALA A 45 3.68 -23.84 11.36
CA ALA A 45 2.80 -24.87 11.86
C ALA A 45 1.87 -25.36 10.73
N PRO A 46 1.46 -26.64 10.73
CA PRO A 46 0.46 -27.12 9.76
C PRO A 46 -0.87 -26.37 9.93
N LEU A 47 -1.65 -26.35 8.85
CA LEU A 47 -3.01 -25.82 8.89
C LEU A 47 -3.87 -26.75 9.78
N PRO A 48 -4.51 -26.25 10.84
CA PRO A 48 -5.32 -27.09 11.72
C PRO A 48 -6.59 -27.55 10.99
N GLU A 49 -7.01 -28.79 11.27
CA GLU A 49 -8.26 -29.36 10.73
C GLU A 49 -9.51 -28.65 11.27
N ARG A 50 -9.39 -28.00 12.44
CA ARG A 50 -10.45 -27.22 13.08
C ARG A 50 -10.02 -25.77 13.25
N GLY A 51 -10.89 -24.84 12.91
CA GLY A 51 -10.64 -23.42 13.09
C GLY A 51 -10.53 -23.02 14.57
N GLU A 52 -9.59 -22.14 14.89
CA GLU A 52 -9.35 -21.64 16.25
C GLU A 52 -10.33 -20.53 16.69
N GLY A 53 -11.15 -20.04 15.75
CA GLY A 53 -12.15 -18.99 15.98
C GLY A 53 -11.56 -17.62 16.31
N GLY A 54 -12.44 -16.65 16.53
CA GLY A 54 -12.11 -15.25 16.76
C GLY A 54 -11.34 -14.98 18.05
N ALA A 55 -11.39 -15.87 19.04
CA ALA A 55 -10.61 -15.77 20.27
C ALA A 55 -9.26 -16.51 20.19
N GLY A 56 -9.23 -17.70 19.57
CA GLY A 56 -8.03 -18.52 19.52
C GLY A 56 -6.98 -17.98 18.56
N ALA A 57 -7.38 -17.48 17.39
CA ALA A 57 -6.43 -16.96 16.40
C ALA A 57 -5.63 -15.73 16.91
N PRO A 58 -6.27 -14.71 17.53
CA PRO A 58 -5.51 -13.62 18.16
C PRO A 58 -4.62 -14.08 19.31
N ALA A 59 -5.07 -15.03 20.14
CA ALA A 59 -4.23 -15.58 21.22
C ALA A 59 -2.97 -16.24 20.67
N ARG A 60 -3.11 -17.06 19.62
CA ARG A 60 -1.98 -17.70 18.92
C ARG A 60 -1.06 -16.68 18.26
N PHE A 61 -1.60 -15.60 17.71
CA PHE A 61 -0.80 -14.49 17.21
C PHE A 61 -0.01 -13.82 18.35
N THR A 62 -0.66 -13.49 19.46
CA THR A 62 -0.04 -12.84 20.61
C THR A 62 1.09 -13.68 21.21
N GLU A 63 0.91 -15.00 21.29
CA GLU A 63 1.93 -15.90 21.82
C GLU A 63 3.11 -16.07 20.86
N ARG A 64 2.84 -16.40 19.59
CA ARG A 64 3.90 -16.84 18.66
C ARG A 64 4.55 -15.68 17.92
N TRP A 65 3.75 -14.74 17.43
CA TRP A 65 4.17 -13.77 16.43
C TRP A 65 4.39 -12.38 17.01
N ALA A 66 3.50 -11.96 17.91
CA ALA A 66 3.57 -10.63 18.49
C ALA A 66 4.95 -10.31 19.11
N PRO A 67 5.69 -11.22 19.79
CA PRO A 67 7.02 -10.89 20.32
C PRO A 67 8.04 -10.48 19.25
N GLY A 68 7.92 -11.02 18.03
CA GLY A 68 8.80 -10.71 16.90
C GLY A 68 8.46 -9.44 16.13
N MET A 69 7.31 -8.80 16.42
CA MET A 69 6.87 -7.60 15.69
C MET A 69 7.72 -6.38 16.06
N SER A 70 8.24 -5.67 15.06
CA SER A 70 9.03 -4.46 15.25
C SER A 70 8.20 -3.28 15.73
N ALA A 71 8.80 -2.42 16.55
CA ALA A 71 8.22 -1.12 16.93
C ALA A 71 8.35 -0.09 15.79
N SER A 72 7.70 -0.33 14.65
CA SER A 72 7.86 0.52 13.45
C SER A 72 7.36 1.95 13.66
N ALA A 73 6.27 2.12 14.42
CA ALA A 73 5.74 3.42 14.83
C ALA A 73 6.47 4.05 16.02
N GLY A 74 7.48 3.37 16.59
CA GLY A 74 8.24 3.86 17.73
C GLY A 74 9.32 4.88 17.33
N PRO A 75 9.72 5.78 18.24
CA PRO A 75 10.65 6.88 17.95
C PRO A 75 12.08 6.41 17.61
N ARG A 76 12.39 5.13 17.80
CA ARG A 76 13.73 4.56 17.61
C ARG A 76 13.90 3.86 16.26
N ARG A 77 12.85 3.75 15.43
CA ARG A 77 12.92 3.08 14.12
C ARG A 77 13.37 4.06 13.04
N LEU A 78 14.68 4.10 12.80
CA LEU A 78 15.30 5.05 11.85
C LEU A 78 15.74 4.42 10.52
N GLY A 79 15.37 3.17 10.27
CA GLY A 79 15.78 2.43 9.07
C GLY A 79 14.64 2.24 8.07
N PHE A 80 14.99 2.29 6.79
CA PHE A 80 14.08 2.15 5.63
C PHE A 80 12.97 3.22 5.58
N VAL A 81 12.20 3.21 4.50
CA VAL A 81 10.98 4.03 4.34
C VAL A 81 9.79 3.23 4.86
N THR A 82 9.80 2.91 6.15
CA THR A 82 8.73 2.09 6.78
C THR A 82 7.61 2.98 7.34
N GLY A 83 7.91 4.24 7.66
CA GLY A 83 6.95 5.16 8.29
C GLY A 83 6.49 4.68 9.67
N GLY A 84 5.70 5.52 10.34
CA GLY A 84 4.97 5.17 11.55
C GLY A 84 3.50 5.52 11.37
N VAL A 85 2.59 4.74 11.97
CA VAL A 85 1.16 5.05 11.96
C VAL A 85 0.88 6.24 12.89
N THR A 86 0.09 7.21 12.43
CA THR A 86 -0.39 8.28 13.30
C THR A 86 -1.61 7.79 14.10
N PRO A 87 -1.95 8.39 15.26
CA PRO A 87 -3.16 8.02 15.99
C PRO A 87 -4.43 8.12 15.14
N ALA A 88 -4.55 9.16 14.30
CA ALA A 88 -5.68 9.34 13.41
C ALA A 88 -5.74 8.27 12.31
N ALA A 89 -4.60 7.90 11.71
CA ALA A 89 -4.55 6.83 10.71
C ALA A 89 -4.92 5.47 11.31
N LEU A 90 -4.41 5.17 12.52
CA LEU A 90 -4.76 3.93 13.21
C LEU A 90 -6.27 3.86 13.49
N ALA A 91 -6.87 4.91 14.04
CA ALA A 91 -8.32 4.97 14.25
C ALA A 91 -9.09 4.83 12.92
N GLY A 92 -8.60 5.46 11.85
CA GLY A 92 -9.17 5.33 10.50
C GLY A 92 -9.16 3.89 9.98
N ASP A 93 -8.08 3.12 10.21
CA ASP A 93 -8.01 1.71 9.82
C ASP A 93 -9.09 0.87 10.52
N TRP A 94 -9.33 1.12 11.82
CA TRP A 94 -10.40 0.46 12.57
C TRP A 94 -11.79 0.75 11.99
N LEU A 95 -12.06 2.02 11.66
CA LEU A 95 -13.32 2.40 11.02
C LEU A 95 -13.45 1.80 9.62
N THR A 96 -12.37 1.80 8.84
CA THR A 96 -12.34 1.21 7.49
C THR A 96 -12.71 -0.27 7.53
N SER A 97 -12.11 -1.04 8.45
CA SER A 97 -12.45 -2.45 8.65
C SER A 97 -13.86 -2.68 9.19
N ALA A 98 -14.40 -1.77 10.01
CA ALA A 98 -15.75 -1.89 10.56
C ALA A 98 -16.84 -1.57 9.53
N TYR A 99 -16.62 -0.58 8.66
CA TYR A 99 -17.56 -0.23 7.60
C TYR A 99 -17.43 -1.14 6.37
N ASP A 100 -16.26 -1.74 6.11
CA ASP A 100 -16.03 -2.75 5.06
C ASP A 100 -16.59 -2.35 3.68
N GLN A 101 -16.24 -1.14 3.23
CA GLN A 101 -16.76 -0.57 1.99
C GLN A 101 -15.89 -0.93 0.78
N ASN A 102 -16.51 -1.33 -0.32
CA ASN A 102 -15.84 -1.54 -1.60
C ASN A 102 -15.92 -0.26 -2.46
N ALA A 103 -14.77 0.39 -2.70
CA ALA A 103 -14.67 1.62 -3.48
C ALA A 103 -14.55 1.40 -5.00
N ALA A 104 -15.05 0.29 -5.54
CA ALA A 104 -14.98 -0.02 -6.98
C ALA A 104 -15.98 0.76 -7.85
N GLY A 105 -17.00 1.40 -7.26
CA GLY A 105 -18.01 2.16 -8.00
C GLY A 105 -18.95 2.95 -7.10
N ASP A 106 -19.81 3.75 -7.71
CA ASP A 106 -20.66 4.73 -7.01
C ASP A 106 -21.99 4.16 -6.51
N ALA A 107 -22.25 2.87 -6.76
CA ALA A 107 -23.48 2.21 -6.37
C ALA A 107 -23.37 1.63 -4.95
N GLY A 108 -24.32 2.00 -4.09
CA GLY A 108 -24.53 1.34 -2.79
C GLY A 108 -23.66 1.84 -1.63
N SER A 109 -22.85 2.90 -1.82
CA SER A 109 -22.01 3.48 -0.77
C SER A 109 -21.59 4.92 -1.10
N TRP A 110 -21.27 5.72 -0.07
CA TRP A 110 -20.59 7.02 -0.22
C TRP A 110 -19.05 6.92 -0.17
N GLY A 111 -18.49 5.70 -0.15
CA GLY A 111 -17.06 5.46 -0.05
C GLY A 111 -16.24 6.10 -1.18
N THR A 112 -16.70 6.00 -2.43
CA THR A 112 -16.01 6.61 -3.59
C THR A 112 -16.08 8.14 -3.59
N ALA A 113 -17.16 8.72 -3.08
CA ALA A 113 -17.29 10.17 -2.92
C ALA A 113 -16.29 10.70 -1.88
N LEU A 114 -16.19 10.01 -0.73
CA LEU A 114 -15.20 10.31 0.31
C LEU A 114 -13.76 10.19 -0.21
N GLU A 115 -13.47 9.14 -1.00
CA GLU A 115 -12.16 8.98 -1.65
C GLU A 115 -11.84 10.18 -2.55
N ARG A 116 -12.76 10.58 -3.45
CA ARG A 116 -12.55 11.71 -4.37
C ARG A 116 -12.30 13.02 -3.64
N GLU A 117 -13.09 13.31 -2.60
CA GLU A 117 -12.88 14.50 -1.77
C GLU A 117 -11.50 14.47 -1.11
N THR A 118 -11.08 13.31 -0.60
CA THR A 118 -9.80 13.17 0.09
C THR A 118 -8.62 13.32 -0.87
N VAL A 119 -8.70 12.76 -2.08
CA VAL A 119 -7.66 12.87 -3.12
C VAL A 119 -7.47 14.30 -3.63
N ALA A 120 -8.53 15.11 -3.65
CA ALA A 120 -8.44 16.51 -4.08
C ALA A 120 -7.57 17.36 -3.13
N ARG A 121 -7.45 16.98 -1.85
CA ARG A 121 -6.71 17.76 -0.85
C ARG A 121 -5.19 17.82 -1.14
N PRO A 122 -4.48 16.69 -1.40
CA PRO A 122 -3.08 16.74 -1.87
C PRO A 122 -2.84 17.57 -3.13
N ALA A 123 -3.78 17.56 -4.09
CA ALA A 123 -3.68 18.37 -5.30
C ALA A 123 -3.66 19.87 -4.95
N GLY A 124 -4.61 20.31 -4.12
CA GLY A 124 -4.66 21.69 -3.61
C GLY A 124 -3.41 22.10 -2.83
N MET A 125 -2.89 21.22 -1.96
CA MET A 125 -1.64 21.49 -1.23
C MET A 125 -0.41 21.60 -2.15
N SER A 126 -0.44 20.93 -3.29
CA SER A 126 0.66 20.89 -4.27
C SER A 126 0.54 22.00 -5.33
N GLY A 127 -0.47 22.86 -5.23
CA GLY A 127 -0.75 23.90 -6.23
C GLY A 127 -1.22 23.35 -7.58
N LEU A 128 -1.66 22.09 -7.63
CA LEU A 128 -2.29 21.50 -8.81
C LEU A 128 -3.75 21.98 -8.84
N GLY A 129 -4.11 22.79 -9.84
CA GLY A 129 -5.50 23.24 -10.02
C GLY A 129 -6.44 22.11 -10.46
N ASP A 130 -7.73 22.44 -10.58
CA ASP A 130 -8.85 21.49 -10.83
C ASP A 130 -8.74 20.65 -12.12
N ALA A 131 -7.80 21.00 -13.01
CA ALA A 131 -7.45 20.18 -14.16
C ALA A 131 -6.77 18.85 -13.78
N HIS A 132 -6.33 18.69 -12.52
CA HIS A 132 -5.67 17.48 -12.04
C HIS A 132 -6.60 16.68 -11.13
N SER A 133 -6.61 15.37 -11.32
CA SER A 133 -7.31 14.41 -10.47
C SER A 133 -6.40 13.24 -10.14
N GLY A 134 -6.89 12.32 -9.31
CA GLY A 134 -6.15 11.11 -8.95
C GLY A 134 -7.06 10.05 -8.34
N ALA A 135 -6.43 8.99 -7.86
CA ALA A 135 -7.06 7.91 -7.12
C ALA A 135 -6.09 7.38 -6.06
N PHE A 136 -6.60 6.76 -5.00
CA PHE A 136 -5.74 6.03 -4.09
C PHE A 136 -5.29 4.71 -4.73
N VAL A 137 -4.05 4.33 -4.44
CA VAL A 137 -3.47 3.04 -4.83
C VAL A 137 -2.70 2.48 -3.65
N THR A 138 -2.38 1.18 -3.70
CA THR A 138 -1.75 0.45 -2.58
C THR A 138 -0.35 0.92 -2.20
N GLY A 139 0.25 1.83 -2.99
CA GLY A 139 1.48 2.52 -2.63
C GLY A 139 2.30 2.95 -3.86
N ALA A 140 3.49 3.50 -3.60
CA ALA A 140 4.33 4.14 -4.62
C ALA A 140 4.66 3.27 -5.84
N THR A 141 4.75 1.94 -5.69
CA THR A 141 4.96 1.05 -6.85
C THR A 141 3.77 1.12 -7.80
N MET A 142 2.54 1.02 -7.27
CA MET A 142 1.33 1.14 -8.09
C MET A 142 1.14 2.55 -8.61
N SER A 143 1.48 3.59 -7.83
CA SER A 143 1.46 4.98 -8.31
C SER A 143 2.36 5.14 -9.52
N ASN A 144 3.58 4.61 -9.49
CA ASN A 144 4.50 4.64 -10.65
C ASN A 144 3.97 3.81 -11.82
N THR A 145 3.40 2.63 -11.57
CA THR A 145 2.85 1.78 -12.63
C THR A 145 1.69 2.46 -13.34
N VAL A 146 0.71 2.99 -12.60
CA VAL A 146 -0.44 3.70 -13.17
C VAL A 146 0.01 4.99 -13.85
N GLY A 147 0.90 5.77 -13.21
CA GLY A 147 1.44 6.99 -13.79
C GLY A 147 2.17 6.75 -15.12
N LEU A 148 2.99 5.69 -15.22
CA LEU A 148 3.64 5.31 -16.48
C LEU A 148 2.65 4.76 -17.52
N ALA A 149 1.64 4.02 -17.09
CA ALA A 149 0.58 3.53 -17.97
C ALA A 149 -0.27 4.67 -18.56
N ILE A 150 -0.48 5.75 -17.81
CA ILE A 150 -1.11 6.99 -18.31
C ILE A 150 -0.13 7.76 -19.20
N ALA A 151 1.13 7.91 -18.78
CA ALA A 151 2.12 8.70 -19.49
C ALA A 151 2.42 8.19 -20.91
N ARG A 152 2.32 6.88 -21.15
CA ARG A 152 2.50 6.29 -22.50
C ARG A 152 1.36 6.61 -23.48
N GLU A 153 0.19 7.04 -23.00
CA GLU A 153 -0.92 7.41 -23.89
C GLU A 153 -0.60 8.72 -24.62
N TRP A 154 0.09 9.66 -23.97
CA TRP A 154 0.48 10.94 -24.56
C TRP A 154 1.33 10.84 -25.84
N PRO A 155 2.44 10.08 -25.91
CA PRO A 155 3.14 9.87 -27.18
C PRO A 155 2.28 9.11 -28.19
N GLY A 156 1.37 8.24 -27.74
CA GLY A 156 0.38 7.59 -28.60
C GLY A 156 -0.51 8.60 -29.33
N GLU A 157 -1.09 9.54 -28.59
CA GLU A 157 -1.87 10.65 -29.15
C GLU A 157 -1.06 11.45 -30.17
N ARG A 158 0.21 11.75 -29.88
CA ARG A 158 1.10 12.48 -30.80
C ARG A 158 1.44 11.74 -32.08
N LEU A 159 1.44 10.41 -32.04
CA LEU A 159 1.77 9.53 -33.18
C LEU A 159 0.51 9.00 -33.88
N GLY A 160 -0.69 9.32 -33.38
CA GLY A 160 -1.94 8.76 -33.90
C GLY A 160 -2.13 7.27 -33.58
N VAL A 161 -1.50 6.78 -32.52
CA VAL A 161 -1.57 5.38 -32.08
C VAL A 161 -2.47 5.29 -30.84
N ASP A 162 -3.54 4.49 -30.93
CA ASP A 162 -4.33 4.07 -29.78
C ASP A 162 -3.57 2.98 -29.01
N VAL A 163 -2.83 3.38 -27.97
CA VAL A 163 -1.96 2.50 -27.18
C VAL A 163 -2.77 1.50 -26.35
N TRP A 164 -3.99 1.86 -25.93
CA TRP A 164 -4.89 0.96 -25.25
C TRP A 164 -5.27 -0.25 -26.12
N ARG A 165 -5.55 -0.03 -27.40
CA ARG A 165 -5.90 -1.10 -28.34
C ARG A 165 -4.70 -1.80 -28.96
N ALA A 166 -3.68 -1.04 -29.37
CA ALA A 166 -2.52 -1.55 -30.12
C ALA A 166 -1.39 -2.06 -29.22
N GLY A 167 -1.42 -1.72 -27.93
CA GLY A 167 -0.37 -2.03 -26.96
C GLY A 167 0.85 -1.10 -27.05
N ALA A 168 1.63 -1.04 -25.97
CA ALA A 168 2.77 -0.13 -25.84
C ALA A 168 3.88 -0.35 -26.88
N ALA A 169 3.99 -1.56 -27.46
CA ALA A 169 4.97 -1.85 -28.50
C ALA A 169 4.70 -1.07 -29.80
N ALA A 170 3.44 -0.68 -30.07
CA ALA A 170 3.07 0.09 -31.26
C ALA A 170 3.65 1.52 -31.26
N LEU A 171 4.14 2.00 -30.11
CA LEU A 171 4.83 3.28 -30.00
C LEU A 171 6.25 3.25 -30.59
N GLY A 172 6.81 2.07 -30.84
CA GLY A 172 8.23 1.94 -31.18
C GLY A 172 9.15 2.31 -30.00
N PRO A 173 10.39 2.74 -30.28
CA PRO A 173 11.32 3.15 -29.24
C PRO A 173 10.93 4.48 -28.59
N VAL A 174 10.78 4.47 -27.26
CA VAL A 174 10.51 5.67 -26.45
C VAL A 174 11.55 5.77 -25.34
N ASP A 175 12.26 6.89 -25.32
CA ASP A 175 13.24 7.19 -24.28
C ASP A 175 12.54 7.53 -22.96
N VAL A 176 12.84 6.77 -21.91
CA VAL A 176 12.40 7.08 -20.54
C VAL A 176 13.58 7.59 -19.73
N LEU A 177 13.52 8.87 -19.35
CA LEU A 177 14.56 9.52 -18.57
C LEU A 177 14.29 9.39 -17.07
N SER A 178 15.32 9.04 -16.30
CA SER A 178 15.27 8.96 -14.84
C SER A 178 16.58 9.47 -14.24
N GLY A 179 16.55 9.83 -12.94
CA GLY A 179 17.76 10.13 -12.18
C GLY A 179 18.74 8.93 -12.14
N SER A 180 20.01 9.23 -11.83
CA SER A 180 21.15 8.30 -11.87
C SER A 180 21.08 7.12 -10.89
N SER A 181 20.16 7.15 -9.93
CA SER A 181 19.87 6.05 -9.01
C SER A 181 18.37 5.75 -8.99
N PRO A 182 17.82 5.17 -10.07
CA PRO A 182 16.40 4.81 -10.10
C PRO A 182 16.16 3.76 -9.02
N ARG A 183 15.19 4.04 -8.12
CA ARG A 183 14.74 3.01 -7.18
C ARG A 183 14.26 1.81 -8.01
N GLY A 184 14.63 0.59 -7.65
CA GLY A 184 14.24 -0.62 -8.41
C GLY A 184 12.72 -0.84 -8.58
N ARG A 185 11.87 -0.01 -7.95
CA ARG A 185 10.43 0.06 -8.22
C ARG A 185 10.10 0.68 -9.60
N LEU A 186 10.89 1.63 -10.09
CA LEU A 186 10.65 2.29 -11.38
C LEU A 186 10.88 1.33 -12.55
N SER A 187 11.98 0.56 -12.52
CA SER A 187 12.25 -0.47 -13.54
C SER A 187 11.16 -1.54 -13.56
N ARG A 188 10.71 -2.02 -12.39
CA ARG A 188 9.56 -2.95 -12.30
C ARG A 188 8.27 -2.35 -12.84
N ALA A 189 8.01 -1.07 -12.56
CA ALA A 189 6.82 -0.40 -13.07
C ALA A 189 6.85 -0.29 -14.60
N LEU A 190 8.01 0.04 -15.20
CA LEU A 190 8.20 0.07 -16.65
C LEU A 190 7.97 -1.31 -17.29
N SER A 191 8.50 -2.38 -16.69
CA SER A 191 8.27 -3.74 -17.18
C SER A 191 6.77 -4.10 -17.20
N ARG A 192 5.99 -3.62 -16.22
CA ARG A 192 4.54 -3.89 -16.13
C ARG A 192 3.70 -3.01 -17.06
N ALA A 193 4.10 -1.76 -17.26
CA ALA A 193 3.40 -0.82 -18.14
C ALA A 193 3.55 -1.18 -19.64
N GLY A 194 4.36 -2.19 -19.97
CA GLY A 194 4.74 -2.54 -21.31
C GLY A 194 5.91 -1.66 -21.75
N PRO A 195 7.14 -2.21 -21.82
CA PRO A 195 8.27 -1.41 -22.25
C PRO A 195 8.03 -0.95 -23.70
N PRO A 196 8.13 0.34 -24.01
CA PRO A 196 8.34 0.75 -25.39
C PRO A 196 9.63 0.10 -25.88
N GLY A 197 9.73 -0.23 -27.18
CA GLY A 197 10.85 -0.99 -27.73
C GLY A 197 12.20 -0.43 -27.23
N ALA A 198 12.91 -1.21 -26.41
CA ALA A 198 14.10 -0.87 -25.63
C ALA A 198 14.88 0.44 -25.95
N ALA A 199 14.87 1.41 -25.02
CA ALA A 199 16.01 2.29 -24.73
C ALA A 199 15.86 2.98 -23.34
N ALA A 200 16.18 2.27 -22.26
CA ALA A 200 16.41 2.91 -20.95
C ALA A 200 17.91 3.16 -20.78
N ALA A 201 18.40 4.33 -21.23
CA ALA A 201 19.81 4.71 -21.06
C ALA A 201 19.98 5.63 -19.83
N PRO A 202 20.76 5.24 -18.80
CA PRO A 202 21.11 6.16 -17.72
C PRO A 202 22.06 7.25 -18.26
N ARG A 203 21.61 8.51 -18.30
CA ARG A 203 22.50 9.63 -18.61
C ARG A 203 23.21 10.09 -17.34
N GLY A 204 24.49 9.74 -17.23
CA GLY A 204 25.39 10.29 -16.21
C GLY A 204 25.52 11.80 -16.36
N THR A 205 25.48 12.52 -15.25
CA THR A 205 25.74 13.96 -15.20
C THR A 205 27.14 14.25 -15.76
N ARG A 206 27.24 14.91 -16.92
CA ARG A 206 28.50 15.50 -17.39
C ARG A 206 28.89 16.58 -16.36
N ARG A 207 29.85 16.26 -15.49
CA ARG A 207 30.62 17.29 -14.76
C ARG A 207 31.29 18.15 -15.82
N ALA A 208 30.85 19.40 -15.95
CA ALA A 208 31.59 20.42 -16.66
C ALA A 208 32.94 20.58 -15.94
N ARG A 209 34.02 20.12 -16.58
CA ARG A 209 35.36 20.60 -16.27
C ARG A 209 35.41 22.06 -16.74
N ARG A 210 35.64 22.98 -15.82
CA ARG A 210 36.42 24.18 -16.08
C ARG A 210 37.77 23.98 -15.43
#